data_AF-A0A314KNU7-F1
#
_entry.id   AF-A0A314KNU7-F1
#
_cell.length_a   1.000
_cell.length_b   1.000
_cell.length_c   1.000
_cell.angle_alpha   90.00
_cell.angle_beta   90.00
_cell.angle_gamma   90.00
#
_symmetry.space_group_name_H-M   'P 1'
#
loop_
_entity.id
_entity.type
_entity.pdbx_description
1 polymer ?
#
loop_
_entity_poly.entity_id
_entity_poly.type
_entity_poly.pdbx_seq_one_letter_code
_entity_poly.pdbx_strand_id
1 'polypeptide(L)'
;MSESSYSSKRRCHCGEIANHFTSTTPFNHGRRFFKCPKTDISSCGYWEWQDDVLPDRAVITINNMNYKLDAANVKLNNMKSTLDATILERDRLKERVDSLKALKNSEANKARKLEEKVLNMKIVIMISWAIFM
;
A
#
# COMPACT_ATOMS: atom_id res chain seq x y z
N MET A 1 -31.56 -25.88 -19.65
CA MET A 1 -31.40 -25.55 -18.21
C MET A 1 -32.40 -24.45 -17.90
N SER A 2 -33.67 -24.84 -17.85
CA SER A 2 -34.42 -25.04 -16.59
C SER A 2 -34.91 -23.71 -16.05
N GLU A 3 -36.00 -23.27 -16.69
CA GLU A 3 -37.01 -22.36 -16.20
C GLU A 3 -37.51 -22.78 -14.81
N SER A 4 -38.06 -21.80 -14.09
CA SER A 4 -38.78 -21.86 -12.81
C SER A 4 -37.95 -21.76 -11.52
N SER A 5 -37.79 -20.51 -11.06
CA SER A 5 -37.83 -20.20 -9.64
C SER A 5 -38.74 -18.98 -9.50
N TYR A 6 -39.99 -19.23 -9.12
CA TYR A 6 -41.05 -18.29 -8.73
C TYR A 6 -40.57 -16.86 -8.43
N SER A 7 -40.44 -16.03 -9.47
CA SER A 7 -40.61 -14.59 -9.29
C SER A 7 -42.10 -14.42 -9.10
N SER A 8 -42.55 -14.34 -7.85
CA SER A 8 -43.88 -13.83 -7.53
C SER A 8 -44.03 -12.53 -8.28
N LYS A 9 -44.76 -12.54 -9.42
CA LYS A 9 -44.92 -11.37 -10.29
C LYS A 9 -45.41 -10.23 -9.40
N ARG A 10 -44.52 -9.28 -9.06
CA ARG A 10 -44.79 -8.21 -8.08
C ARG A 10 -46.01 -7.46 -8.57
N ARG A 11 -47.05 -7.36 -7.74
CA ARG A 11 -48.28 -6.63 -8.08
C ARG A 11 -48.19 -5.23 -7.53
N CYS A 12 -48.58 -4.26 -8.34
CA CYS A 12 -48.77 -2.90 -7.88
C CYS A 12 -50.08 -2.77 -7.08
N HIS A 13 -50.34 -1.60 -6.49
CA HIS A 13 -51.55 -1.35 -5.72
C HIS A 13 -52.85 -1.35 -6.56
N CYS A 14 -52.75 -1.32 -7.90
CA CYS A 14 -53.89 -1.55 -8.78
C CYS A 14 -54.26 -3.04 -8.94
N GLY A 15 -53.47 -3.96 -8.39
CA GLY A 15 -53.63 -5.40 -8.61
C GLY A 15 -52.96 -5.93 -9.88
N GLU A 16 -52.48 -5.04 -10.76
CA GLU A 16 -51.76 -5.39 -12.00
C GLU A 16 -50.32 -5.81 -11.75
N ILE A 17 -49.76 -6.64 -12.64
CA ILE A 17 -48.33 -7.00 -12.58
C ILE A 17 -47.48 -5.76 -12.88
N ALA A 18 -46.50 -5.49 -12.01
CA ALA A 18 -45.56 -4.40 -12.18
C ALA A 18 -44.58 -4.67 -13.32
N ASN A 19 -44.27 -3.62 -14.08
CA ASN A 19 -43.27 -3.66 -15.14
C ASN A 19 -41.86 -3.60 -14.54
N HIS A 20 -40.92 -4.24 -15.23
CA HIS A 20 -39.52 -4.32 -14.84
C HIS A 20 -38.67 -3.36 -15.68
N PHE A 21 -37.82 -2.58 -15.03
CA PHE A 21 -37.00 -1.55 -15.67
C PHE A 21 -35.58 -1.58 -15.14
N THR A 22 -34.65 -1.03 -15.93
CA THR A 22 -33.27 -0.78 -15.53
C THR A 22 -33.05 0.73 -15.45
N SER A 23 -32.54 1.21 -14.32
CA SER A 23 -32.24 2.62 -14.10
C SER A 23 -31.07 3.06 -14.98
N THR A 24 -31.26 4.16 -15.67
CA THR A 24 -30.24 4.85 -16.48
C THR A 24 -29.68 6.09 -15.79
N THR A 25 -30.08 6.35 -14.55
CA THR A 25 -29.62 7.53 -13.78
C THR A 25 -28.14 7.41 -13.42
N PRO A 26 -27.37 8.52 -13.33
CA PRO A 26 -25.95 8.47 -13.03
C PRO A 26 -25.60 7.73 -11.72
N PHE A 27 -26.43 7.89 -10.69
CA PHE A 27 -26.18 7.31 -9.37
C PHE A 27 -26.61 5.85 -9.23
N ASN A 28 -27.53 5.37 -10.08
CA ASN A 28 -28.11 4.04 -9.99
C ASN A 28 -28.06 3.32 -11.34
N HIS A 29 -27.04 3.57 -12.15
CA HIS A 29 -26.97 3.02 -13.50
C HIS A 29 -26.93 1.49 -13.45
N GLY A 30 -27.77 0.83 -14.23
CA GLY A 30 -27.84 -0.64 -14.29
C GLY A 30 -28.64 -1.30 -13.15
N ARG A 31 -29.03 -0.57 -12.10
CA ARG A 31 -29.90 -1.11 -11.03
C ARG A 31 -31.31 -1.35 -11.57
N ARG A 32 -31.95 -2.42 -11.13
CA ARG A 32 -33.25 -2.84 -11.67
C ARG A 32 -34.38 -2.53 -10.68
N PHE A 33 -35.52 -2.10 -11.18
CA PHE A 33 -36.67 -1.74 -10.34
C PHE A 33 -37.99 -2.18 -10.97
N PHE A 34 -39.02 -2.31 -10.15
CA PHE A 34 -40.40 -2.54 -10.56
C PHE A 34 -41.20 -1.23 -10.46
N LYS A 35 -42.08 -0.94 -11.43
CA LYS A 35 -43.03 0.20 -11.38
C LYS A 35 -44.42 -0.23 -11.86
N CYS A 36 -45.46 0.45 -11.39
CA CYS A 36 -46.83 0.30 -11.93
C CYS A 36 -46.83 0.39 -13.47
N PRO A 37 -47.53 -0.51 -14.19
CA PRO A 37 -47.56 -0.49 -15.65
C PRO A 37 -48.41 0.63 -16.24
N LYS A 38 -49.31 1.23 -15.44
CA LYS A 38 -50.19 2.32 -15.86
C LYS A 38 -49.40 3.62 -16.03
N THR A 39 -49.86 4.46 -16.96
CA THR A 39 -49.28 5.79 -17.22
C THR A 39 -49.51 6.73 -16.03
N ASP A 40 -48.68 7.77 -15.89
CA ASP A 40 -48.60 8.56 -14.65
C ASP A 40 -49.93 9.17 -14.17
N ILE A 41 -50.88 9.45 -15.07
CA ILE A 41 -52.22 9.95 -14.72
C ILE A 41 -53.09 8.90 -14.03
N SER A 42 -52.89 7.61 -14.36
CA SER A 42 -53.69 6.47 -13.87
C SER A 42 -52.88 5.49 -13.02
N SER A 43 -51.62 5.80 -12.77
CA SER A 43 -50.69 5.02 -11.99
C SER A 43 -51.00 5.11 -10.50
N CYS A 44 -50.85 4.00 -9.79
CA CYS A 44 -50.90 4.00 -8.32
C CYS A 44 -49.59 4.43 -7.66
N GLY A 45 -48.58 4.82 -8.44
CA GLY A 45 -47.28 5.26 -7.91
C GLY A 45 -46.38 4.15 -7.39
N TYR A 46 -46.79 2.86 -7.47
CA TYR A 46 -45.96 1.73 -7.03
C TYR A 46 -44.57 1.76 -7.69
N TRP A 47 -43.52 1.66 -6.86
CA TRP A 47 -42.12 1.58 -7.25
C TRP A 47 -41.29 0.85 -6.18
N GLU A 48 -40.40 -0.07 -6.57
CA GLU A 48 -39.56 -0.84 -5.66
C GLU A 48 -38.26 -1.27 -6.36
N TRP A 49 -37.11 -1.22 -5.67
CA TRP A 49 -35.88 -1.83 -6.19
C TRP A 49 -36.03 -3.35 -6.30
N GLN A 50 -35.44 -3.96 -7.33
CA GLN A 50 -35.38 -5.41 -7.44
C GLN A 50 -34.40 -6.01 -6.43
N ASP A 51 -33.35 -5.26 -6.12
CA ASP A 51 -32.23 -5.71 -5.31
C ASP A 51 -32.73 -6.16 -3.93
N ASP A 52 -32.30 -7.36 -3.51
CA ASP A 52 -32.61 -7.84 -2.17
C ASP A 52 -31.93 -6.95 -1.13
N VAL A 53 -32.65 -6.61 -0.05
CA VAL A 53 -32.04 -5.98 1.11
C VAL A 53 -31.02 -6.95 1.69
N LEU A 54 -29.76 -6.51 1.78
CA LEU A 54 -28.71 -7.32 2.40
C LEU A 54 -29.14 -7.68 3.84
N PRO A 55 -29.08 -8.96 4.25
CA PRO A 55 -29.38 -9.33 5.62
C PRO A 55 -28.48 -8.55 6.59
N ASP A 56 -28.98 -8.18 7.76
CA ASP A 56 -28.22 -7.41 8.77
C ASP A 56 -26.86 -8.05 9.09
N ARG A 57 -26.80 -9.38 9.08
CA ARG A 57 -25.55 -10.16 9.26
C ARG A 57 -24.50 -9.81 8.21
N ALA A 58 -24.89 -9.63 6.96
CA ALA A 58 -24.00 -9.25 5.87
C ALA A 58 -23.48 -7.82 6.07
N VAL A 59 -24.35 -6.88 6.44
CA VAL A 59 -23.98 -5.49 6.71
C VAL A 59 -22.99 -5.38 7.87
N ILE A 60 -23.26 -6.07 8.98
CA ILE A 60 -22.35 -6.12 10.15
C ILE A 60 -20.99 -6.71 9.74
N THR A 61 -20.99 -7.77 8.95
CA THR A 61 -19.76 -8.41 8.47
C THR A 61 -18.94 -7.45 7.60
N ILE A 62 -19.58 -6.74 6.67
CA ILE A 62 -18.94 -5.73 5.81
C ILE A 62 -18.32 -4.62 6.67
N ASN A 63 -19.06 -4.08 7.63
CA ASN A 63 -18.55 -3.01 8.51
C ASN A 63 -17.34 -3.47 9.33
N ASN A 64 -17.39 -4.70 9.88
CA ASN A 64 -16.26 -5.27 10.61
C ASN A 64 -15.03 -5.48 9.72
N MET A 65 -15.23 -5.88 8.46
CA MET A 65 -14.14 -6.02 7.49
C MET A 65 -13.53 -4.66 7.15
N ASN A 66 -14.36 -3.64 6.91
CA ASN A 66 -13.89 -2.27 6.64
C ASN A 66 -13.06 -1.72 7.81
N TYR A 67 -13.53 -1.91 9.05
CA TYR A 67 -12.75 -1.51 10.23
C TYR A 67 -11.36 -2.19 10.29
N LYS A 68 -11.31 -3.50 9.97
CA LYS A 68 -10.03 -4.23 9.92
C LYS A 68 -9.13 -3.72 8.80
N LEU A 69 -9.72 -3.39 7.64
CA LEU A 69 -8.99 -2.83 6.51
C LEU A 69 -8.38 -1.47 6.87
N ASP A 70 -9.14 -0.60 7.53
CA ASP A 70 -8.65 0.71 7.98
C ASP A 70 -7.52 0.58 9.00
N ALA A 71 -7.68 -0.31 9.98
CA ALA A 71 -6.63 -0.59 10.97
C ALA A 71 -5.34 -1.13 10.31
N ALA A 72 -5.48 -2.02 9.32
CA ALA A 72 -4.35 -2.54 8.56
C ALA A 72 -3.66 -1.45 7.74
N ASN A 73 -4.43 -0.55 7.11
CA ASN A 73 -3.90 0.57 6.33
C ASN A 73 -3.11 1.54 7.22
N VAL A 74 -3.60 1.86 8.42
CA VAL A 74 -2.86 2.69 9.39
C VAL A 74 -1.53 2.02 9.76
N LYS A 75 -1.55 0.72 10.03
CA LYS A 75 -0.34 -0.04 10.36
C LYS A 75 0.68 -0.03 9.22
N LEU A 76 0.22 -0.20 7.97
CA LEU A 76 1.07 -0.14 6.78
C LEU A 76 1.71 1.24 6.61
N ASN A 77 0.94 2.31 6.80
CA ASN A 77 1.46 3.68 6.70
C ASN A 77 2.54 3.94 7.75
N ASN A 78 2.33 3.50 8.99
CA ASN A 78 3.33 3.62 10.06
C ASN A 78 4.60 2.81 9.74
N MET A 79 4.45 1.56 9.29
CA MET A 79 5.58 0.72 8.89
C MET A 79 6.37 1.33 7.73
N LYS A 80 5.67 1.91 6.74
CA LYS A 80 6.29 2.64 5.63
C LYS A 80 7.12 3.82 6.12
N SER A 81 6.58 4.63 7.03
CA SER A 81 7.31 5.76 7.62
C SER A 81 8.59 5.30 8.36
N THR A 82 8.50 4.22 9.13
CA THR A 82 9.68 3.63 9.80
C THR A 82 10.71 3.11 8.79
N LEU A 83 10.25 2.48 7.71
CA LEU A 83 11.12 2.01 6.64
C LEU A 83 11.89 3.18 6.00
N ASP A 84 11.19 4.27 5.68
CA ASP A 84 11.79 5.47 5.09
C ASP A 84 12.85 6.09 6.03
N ALA A 85 12.56 6.16 7.32
CA ALA A 85 13.53 6.62 8.33
C ALA A 85 14.77 5.71 8.41
N THR A 86 14.57 4.39 8.36
CA THR A 86 15.65 3.40 8.40
C THR A 86 16.53 3.49 7.15
N ILE A 87 15.92 3.71 5.97
CA ILE A 87 16.65 3.89 4.71
C ILE A 87 17.55 5.13 4.79
N LEU A 88 17.01 6.25 5.30
CA LEU A 88 17.78 7.49 5.48
C LEU A 88 18.97 7.29 6.42
N GLU A 89 18.78 6.58 7.53
CA GLU A 89 19.86 6.29 8.47
C GLU A 89 20.93 5.39 7.85
N ARG A 90 20.51 4.37 7.10
CA ARG A 90 21.43 3.50 6.34
C ARG A 90 22.28 4.29 5.37
N ASP A 91 21.71 5.23 4.64
CA ASP A 91 22.45 6.04 3.65
C ASP A 91 23.47 6.96 4.35
N ARG A 92 23.10 7.57 5.48
CA ARG A 92 24.03 8.35 6.32
C ARG A 92 25.18 7.49 6.86
N LEU A 93 24.88 6.28 7.32
CA LEU A 93 25.91 5.36 7.80
C LEU A 93 26.86 4.93 6.68
N LYS A 94 26.35 4.76 5.47
CA LYS A 94 27.16 4.42 4.30
C LYS A 94 28.19 5.52 4.00
N GLU A 95 27.78 6.79 4.02
CA GLU A 95 28.70 7.94 3.84
C GLU A 95 29.77 8.00 4.93
N ARG A 96 29.41 7.74 6.19
CA ARG A 96 30.38 7.67 7.30
C ARG A 96 31.37 6.53 7.11
N VAL A 97 30.92 5.37 6.68
CA VAL A 97 31.79 4.22 6.38
C VAL A 97 32.78 4.57 5.27
N ASP A 98 32.33 5.23 4.21
CA ASP A 98 33.21 5.61 3.11
C ASP A 98 34.25 6.67 3.53
N SER A 99 33.85 7.62 4.38
CA SER A 99 34.76 8.60 4.99
C SER A 99 35.81 7.94 5.88
N LEU A 100 35.40 6.96 6.71
CA LEU A 100 36.33 6.21 7.57
C LEU A 100 37.32 5.36 6.77
N LYS A 101 36.87 4.74 5.67
CA LYS A 101 37.77 4.03 4.75
C LYS A 101 38.82 4.96 4.16
N ALA A 102 38.43 6.15 3.73
CA ALA A 102 39.36 7.15 3.20
C ALA A 102 40.40 7.58 4.25
N LEU A 103 39.95 7.84 5.48
CA LEU A 103 40.84 8.20 6.59
C LEU A 103 41.83 7.07 6.89
N LYS A 104 41.34 5.83 7.03
CA LYS A 104 42.19 4.64 7.24
C LYS A 104 43.26 4.49 6.16
N ASN A 105 42.89 4.68 4.89
CA ASN A 105 43.84 4.61 3.78
C ASN A 105 44.91 5.70 3.86
N SER A 106 44.54 6.92 4.28
CA SER A 106 45.49 8.02 4.51
C SER A 106 46.47 7.70 5.64
N GLU A 107 45.97 7.17 6.77
CA GLU A 107 46.79 6.78 7.91
C GLU A 107 47.76 5.65 7.56
N ALA A 108 47.29 4.62 6.85
CA ALA A 108 48.13 3.53 6.36
C ALA A 108 49.26 4.05 5.44
N ASN A 109 48.97 5.00 4.56
CA ASN A 109 49.97 5.64 3.71
C ASN A 109 51.00 6.44 4.51
N LYS A 110 50.58 7.16 5.56
CA LYS A 110 51.48 7.88 6.45
C LYS A 110 52.38 6.93 7.23
N ALA A 111 51.84 5.82 7.74
CA ALA A 111 52.59 4.79 8.45
C ALA A 111 53.67 4.18 7.55
N ARG A 112 53.31 3.74 6.33
CA ARG A 112 54.27 3.22 5.34
C ARG A 112 55.40 4.21 5.04
N LYS A 113 55.07 5.50 4.85
CA LYS A 113 56.08 6.54 4.61
C LYS A 113 57.02 6.74 5.80
N LEU A 114 56.51 6.60 7.02
CA LEU A 114 57.33 6.68 8.23
C LEU A 114 58.25 5.46 8.33
N GLU A 115 57.74 4.26 8.06
CA GLU A 115 58.52 3.02 8.03
C GLU A 115 59.67 3.09 7.02
N GLU A 116 59.42 3.61 5.80
CA GLU A 116 60.46 3.85 4.78
C GLU A 116 61.55 4.79 5.29
N LYS A 117 61.18 5.90 5.96
CA LYS A 117 62.15 6.83 6.57
C LYS A 117 62.97 6.18 7.67
N VAL A 118 62.33 5.39 8.54
CA VAL A 118 62.99 4.67 9.62
C VAL A 118 63.96 3.64 9.05
N LEU A 119 63.57 2.91 8.01
CA LEU A 119 64.43 1.94 7.34
C LEU A 119 65.66 2.64 6.72
N ASN A 120 65.46 3.75 6.01
CA ASN A 120 66.56 4.53 5.45
C ASN A 120 67.51 5.06 6.54
N MET A 121 66.97 5.56 7.66
CA MET A 121 67.77 6.01 8.79
C MET A 121 68.60 4.86 9.39
N LYS A 122 68.01 3.68 9.56
CA LYS A 122 68.73 2.47 10.03
C LYS A 122 69.88 2.10 9.08
N ILE A 123 69.65 2.14 7.76
CA ILE A 123 70.68 1.85 6.76
C ILE A 123 71.85 2.85 6.86
N VAL A 124 71.58 4.15 6.98
CA VAL A 124 72.61 5.19 7.13
C VAL A 124 73.44 4.97 8.40
N ILE A 125 72.80 4.61 9.50
CA ILE A 125 73.50 4.26 10.75
C ILE A 125 74.40 3.06 10.48
N MET A 126 73.89 1.95 9.96
CA MET A 126 74.69 0.74 9.68
C MET A 126 75.93 1.03 8.80
N ILE A 127 75.78 1.82 7.74
CA ILE A 127 76.89 2.20 6.85
C ILE A 127 77.92 3.05 7.61
N SER A 128 77.46 4.00 8.42
CA SER A 128 78.36 4.87 9.21
C SER A 128 79.20 4.03 10.18
N TRP A 129 78.60 3.08 10.88
CA TRP A 129 79.33 2.17 11.79
C TRP A 129 80.38 1.33 11.07
N ALA A 130 80.15 0.92 9.82
CA ALA A 130 81.10 0.14 9.03
C ALA A 130 82.30 0.95 8.51
N ILE A 131 82.19 2.28 8.42
CA ILE A 131 83.28 3.17 7.94
C ILE A 131 84.18 3.62 9.10
N PHE A 132 83.61 3.77 10.31
CA PHE A 132 84.30 4.32 11.48
C PHE A 132 84.84 3.26 12.47
N MET A 133 84.78 1.98 12.12
CA MET A 133 85.43 0.84 12.81
C MET A 133 86.49 0.24 11.89
#